data_AF-A0A971MH77-F1
#
_entry.id   AF-A0A971MH77-F1
#
_cell.length_a   1.000
_cell.length_b   1.000
_cell.length_c   1.000
_cell.angle_alpha   90.00
_cell.angle_beta   90.00
_cell.angle_gamma   90.00
#
_symmetry.space_group_name_H-M   'P 1'
#
loop_
_entity.id
_entity.type
_entity.pdbx_description
1 polymer ?
#
loop_
_entity_poly.entity_id
_entity_poly.type
_entity_poly.pdbx_seq_one_letter_code
_entity_poly.pdbx_strand_id
1 'polypeptide(L)'
;DHTDVNYISMDADKDTDSVSIKWSSGSFVKLRSGELKGLLDLYNGNGEDNTYRGIPYYQRKLNDFAYGFAEAFNAQHRKGFGLDGAAIDPQVFDAEGNRIGGINFFDYHPDNPAATITLSDLIMEDLAYIAAAQSESGSAEDNRNLLELIKLRENGNFFDGSLGIKGTPDDFLKSIISNLAVDSMQGIRMYDTQNLILKNIESKRDSISGVSYDEEMADMVRFQHTYVASARMISTLDAIMDVTINRLGLVGR
;
A
#
# COMPACT_ATOMS: atom_id res chain seq x y z
N ASP A 1 21.19 -27.87 -24.48
CA ASP A 1 21.91 -26.77 -23.83
C ASP A 1 20.91 -25.68 -23.40
N HIS A 2 19.98 -26.03 -22.50
CA HIS A 2 18.83 -25.18 -22.14
C HIS A 2 18.56 -25.19 -20.63
N THR A 3 19.61 -25.03 -19.83
CA THR A 3 19.50 -24.94 -18.36
C THR A 3 20.04 -23.63 -17.79
N ASP A 4 20.13 -22.56 -18.60
CA ASP A 4 20.31 -21.21 -18.06
C ASP A 4 18.95 -20.68 -17.60
N VAL A 5 18.59 -21.06 -16.38
CA VAL A 5 17.47 -20.45 -15.68
C VAL A 5 17.93 -19.05 -15.29
N ASN A 6 17.40 -18.02 -15.96
CA ASN A 6 17.65 -16.64 -15.60
C ASN A 6 17.06 -16.38 -14.20
N TYR A 7 17.92 -16.34 -13.19
CA TYR A 7 17.53 -15.98 -11.84
C TYR A 7 17.23 -14.49 -11.76
N ILE A 8 16.25 -14.18 -10.94
CA ILE A 8 15.89 -12.82 -10.57
C ILE A 8 16.53 -12.53 -9.22
N SER A 9 17.28 -11.44 -9.12
CA SER A 9 17.87 -10.96 -7.86
C SER A 9 17.23 -9.64 -7.44
N MET A 10 16.97 -9.51 -6.14
CA MET A 10 16.54 -8.26 -5.52
C MET A 10 17.79 -7.45 -5.17
N ASP A 11 17.81 -6.19 -5.58
CA ASP A 11 18.90 -5.25 -5.33
C ASP A 11 18.32 -4.04 -4.60
N ALA A 12 18.67 -3.93 -3.32
CA ALA A 12 18.25 -2.81 -2.48
C ALA A 12 19.24 -1.66 -2.65
N ASP A 13 18.74 -0.52 -3.10
CA ASP A 13 19.48 0.71 -3.14
C ASP A 13 19.51 1.31 -1.72
N LYS A 14 20.71 1.39 -1.16
CA LYS A 14 20.92 1.86 0.22
C LYS A 14 20.74 3.37 0.37
N ASP A 15 20.83 4.12 -0.72
CA ASP A 15 20.73 5.58 -0.68
C ASP A 15 19.26 6.05 -0.77
N THR A 16 18.42 5.28 -1.47
CA THR A 16 17.00 5.61 -1.67
C THR A 16 16.04 4.75 -0.86
N ASP A 17 16.56 3.76 -0.12
CA ASP A 17 15.81 2.67 0.54
C ASP A 17 14.82 1.96 -0.40
N SER A 18 15.08 2.04 -1.70
CA SER A 18 14.23 1.49 -2.74
C SER A 18 14.75 0.14 -3.19
N VAL A 19 13.82 -0.74 -3.56
CA VAL A 19 14.14 -2.08 -4.02
C VAL A 19 13.99 -2.13 -5.52
N SER A 20 14.99 -2.65 -6.22
CA SER A 20 14.89 -2.96 -7.64
C SER A 20 15.04 -4.46 -7.87
N ILE A 21 14.51 -4.92 -9.00
CA ILE A 21 14.57 -6.32 -9.40
C ILE A 21 15.39 -6.40 -10.68
N LYS A 22 16.44 -7.22 -10.67
CA LYS A 22 17.38 -7.39 -11.79
C LYS A 22 17.42 -8.84 -12.26
N TRP A 23 17.63 -9.02 -13.56
CA TRP A 23 18.01 -10.30 -14.13
C TRP A 23 19.46 -10.63 -13.78
N SER A 24 19.82 -11.92 -13.80
CA SER A 24 21.20 -12.41 -13.70
C SER A 24 22.17 -11.76 -14.70
N SER A 25 21.67 -11.22 -15.81
CA SER A 25 22.43 -10.44 -16.80
C SER A 25 22.73 -8.99 -16.38
N GLY A 26 22.27 -8.56 -15.20
CA GLY A 26 22.40 -7.19 -14.68
C GLY A 26 21.36 -6.19 -15.19
N SER A 27 20.48 -6.59 -16.12
CA SER A 27 19.42 -5.74 -16.66
C SER A 27 18.21 -5.66 -15.72
N PHE A 28 17.57 -4.49 -15.61
CA PHE A 28 16.37 -4.33 -14.79
C PHE A 28 15.17 -5.12 -15.33
N VAL A 29 14.44 -5.76 -14.42
CA VAL A 29 13.18 -6.45 -14.71
C VAL A 29 12.05 -5.41 -14.76
N LYS A 30 11.47 -5.19 -15.94
CA LYS A 30 10.29 -4.34 -16.10
C LYS A 30 9.02 -5.13 -15.82
N LEU A 31 8.61 -5.14 -14.56
CA LEU A 31 7.32 -5.71 -14.14
C LEU A 31 6.17 -4.79 -14.57
N ARG A 32 5.23 -5.33 -15.34
CA ARG A 32 4.05 -4.59 -15.82
C ARG A 32 2.79 -4.84 -14.99
N SER A 33 2.71 -6.00 -14.35
CA SER A 33 1.53 -6.45 -13.60
C SER A 33 1.89 -7.60 -12.66
N GLY A 34 0.91 -8.07 -11.89
CA GLY A 34 1.03 -9.20 -10.97
C GLY A 34 1.30 -8.77 -9.53
N GLU A 35 1.27 -9.75 -8.63
CA GLU A 35 1.45 -9.55 -7.19
C GLU A 35 2.78 -8.87 -6.85
N LEU A 36 3.87 -9.34 -7.47
CA LEU A 36 5.20 -8.78 -7.25
C LEU A 36 5.30 -7.30 -7.66
N LYS A 37 4.61 -6.89 -8.74
CA LYS A 37 4.54 -5.47 -9.12
C LYS A 37 3.78 -4.67 -8.07
N GLY A 38 2.64 -5.19 -7.58
CA GLY A 38 1.85 -4.53 -6.54
C GLY A 38 2.62 -4.35 -5.23
N LEU A 39 3.37 -5.37 -4.80
CA LEU A 39 4.23 -5.28 -3.63
C LEU A 39 5.36 -4.26 -3.83
N LEU A 40 5.98 -4.25 -5.01
CA LEU A 40 7.02 -3.29 -5.34
C LEU A 40 6.50 -1.85 -5.38
N ASP A 41 5.29 -1.64 -5.89
CA ASP A 41 4.62 -0.33 -5.90
C ASP A 41 4.28 0.14 -4.50
N LEU A 42 3.80 -0.77 -3.64
CA LEU A 42 3.53 -0.45 -2.25
C LEU A 42 4.82 -0.10 -1.49
N TYR A 43 5.90 -0.85 -1.71
CA TYR A 43 7.17 -0.66 -1.01
C TYR A 43 7.93 0.58 -1.49
N ASN A 44 8.05 0.80 -2.80
CA ASN A 44 8.83 1.92 -3.36
C ASN A 44 8.00 3.18 -3.66
N GLY A 45 6.67 3.08 -3.68
CA GLY A 45 5.81 4.14 -4.18
C GLY A 45 5.97 5.44 -3.39
N ASN A 46 6.69 6.40 -3.96
CA ASN A 46 6.93 7.70 -3.34
C ASN A 46 5.86 8.75 -3.71
N GLY A 47 4.92 8.42 -4.60
CA GLY A 47 3.84 9.30 -5.02
C GLY A 47 4.26 10.57 -5.77
N GLU A 48 5.54 10.70 -6.13
CA GLU A 48 6.05 11.81 -6.92
C GLU A 48 5.71 11.59 -8.40
N ASP A 49 5.61 12.66 -9.19
CA ASP A 49 5.27 12.58 -10.62
C ASP A 49 3.99 11.78 -10.95
N ASN A 50 3.00 11.81 -10.06
CA ASN A 50 1.77 11.01 -10.14
C ASN A 50 2.00 9.49 -10.16
N THR A 51 3.11 9.03 -9.59
CA THR A 51 3.36 7.61 -9.35
C THR A 51 2.50 7.07 -8.20
N TYR A 52 2.56 5.76 -7.99
CA TYR A 52 1.82 5.10 -6.93
C TYR A 52 2.23 5.64 -5.55
N ARG A 53 1.24 5.95 -4.70
CA ARG A 53 1.44 6.40 -3.31
C ARG A 53 1.56 5.18 -2.40
N GLY A 54 2.80 4.72 -2.22
CA GLY A 54 3.17 3.61 -1.35
C GLY A 54 3.61 4.07 0.04
N ILE A 55 4.30 3.20 0.75
CA ILE A 55 4.79 3.41 2.12
C ILE A 55 5.66 4.68 2.23
N PRO A 56 6.66 4.92 1.34
CA PRO A 56 7.52 6.10 1.44
C PRO A 56 6.75 7.43 1.35
N TYR A 57 5.71 7.49 0.51
CA TYR A 57 4.85 8.67 0.43
C TYR A 57 4.19 8.98 1.77
N TYR A 58 3.58 7.98 2.41
CA TYR A 58 2.87 8.17 3.68
C TYR A 58 3.82 8.43 4.84
N GLN A 59 4.99 7.78 4.87
CA GLN A 59 6.05 8.09 5.85
C GLN A 59 6.52 9.54 5.74
N ARG A 60 6.79 10.02 4.52
CA ARG A 60 7.17 11.42 4.31
C ARG A 60 6.06 12.37 4.75
N LYS A 61 4.79 12.07 4.46
CA LYS A 61 3.67 12.92 4.91
C LYS A 61 3.52 12.98 6.43
N LEU A 62 3.82 11.88 7.13
CA LEU A 62 3.87 11.89 8.59
C LEU A 62 5.06 12.69 9.10
N ASN A 63 6.24 12.54 8.48
CA ASN A 63 7.42 13.34 8.81
C ASN A 63 7.18 14.84 8.57
N ASP A 64 6.58 15.23 7.44
CA ASP A 64 6.17 16.61 7.13
C ASP A 64 5.27 17.15 8.25
N PHE A 65 4.24 16.38 8.64
CA PHE A 65 3.32 16.77 9.71
C PHE A 65 4.04 16.96 11.04
N ALA A 66 4.86 16.00 11.47
CA ALA A 66 5.55 16.04 12.76
C ALA A 66 6.56 17.19 12.82
N TYR A 67 7.36 17.37 11.76
CA TYR A 67 8.28 18.49 11.62
C TYR A 67 7.54 19.83 11.71
N GLY A 68 6.52 20.00 10.87
CA GLY A 68 5.77 21.24 10.81
C GLY A 68 5.02 21.55 12.11
N PHE A 69 4.52 20.52 12.79
CA PHE A 69 3.87 20.63 14.09
C PHE A 69 4.84 21.03 15.20
N ALA A 70 5.97 20.34 15.30
CA ALA A 70 7.01 20.65 16.26
C ALA A 70 7.51 22.08 16.05
N GLU A 71 7.84 22.47 14.82
CA GLU A 71 8.33 23.81 14.52
C GLU A 71 7.33 24.92 14.85
N ALA A 72 6.08 24.79 14.42
CA ALA A 72 5.06 25.81 14.68
C ALA A 72 4.75 25.92 16.18
N PHE A 73 4.67 24.79 16.90
CA PHE A 73 4.46 24.78 18.34
C PHE A 73 5.65 25.38 19.08
N ASN A 74 6.87 24.95 18.75
CA ASN A 74 8.12 25.47 19.32
C ASN A 74 8.27 26.96 19.06
N ALA A 75 7.95 27.44 17.87
CA ALA A 75 8.02 28.87 17.54
C ALA A 75 7.12 29.73 18.43
N GLN A 76 5.96 29.22 18.85
CA GLN A 76 5.09 29.93 19.80
C GLN A 76 5.48 29.69 21.25
N HIS A 77 5.92 28.47 21.60
CA HIS A 77 6.40 28.15 22.95
C HIS A 77 7.60 29.02 23.34
N ARG A 78 8.55 29.22 22.41
CA ARG A 78 9.73 30.06 22.60
C ARG A 78 9.45 31.55 22.88
N LYS A 79 8.21 32.01 22.66
CA LYS A 79 7.78 33.39 22.96
C LYS A 79 7.23 33.54 24.38
N GLY A 80 6.97 32.44 25.07
CA GLY A 80 6.46 32.45 26.44
C GLY A 80 7.58 32.35 27.48
N PHE A 81 7.14 32.35 28.74
CA PHE A 81 7.98 32.15 29.91
C PHE A 81 7.39 31.05 30.80
N GLY A 82 8.26 30.25 31.39
CA GLY A 82 7.90 29.23 32.36
C GLY A 82 7.74 29.81 33.75
N LEU A 83 7.42 28.94 34.71
CA LEU A 83 7.15 29.35 36.09
C LEU A 83 8.39 30.01 36.71
N ASP A 84 8.19 31.11 37.44
CA ASP A 84 9.27 31.90 38.07
C ASP A 84 10.34 32.41 37.09
N GLY A 85 10.00 32.54 35.81
CA GLY A 85 10.92 32.98 34.75
C GLY A 85 11.84 31.87 34.22
N ALA A 86 11.58 30.61 34.59
CA ALA A 86 12.29 29.43 34.07
C ALA A 86 11.87 29.14 32.62
N ALA A 87 12.43 29.85 31.64
CA ALA A 87 12.28 29.47 30.23
C ALA A 87 13.47 29.84 29.36
N ILE A 88 14.54 30.37 29.93
CA ILE A 88 15.73 30.66 29.16
C ILE A 88 16.55 29.39 29.11
N ASP A 89 16.72 28.81 27.91
CA ASP A 89 17.78 27.85 27.69
C ASP A 89 19.09 28.52 28.14
N PRO A 90 19.78 28.02 29.19
CA PRO A 90 20.99 28.66 29.70
C PRO A 90 22.10 28.80 28.64
N GLN A 91 21.97 28.12 27.49
CA GLN A 91 23.00 28.00 26.47
C GLN A 91 22.72 28.78 25.17
N VAL A 92 21.57 29.45 25.03
CA VAL A 92 21.23 30.19 23.80
C VAL A 92 21.41 31.70 23.97
N PHE A 93 22.33 32.27 23.18
CA PHE A 93 22.68 33.69 23.16
C PHE A 93 22.69 34.21 21.72
N ASP A 94 22.38 35.49 21.49
CA ASP A 94 22.56 36.14 20.18
C ASP A 94 24.04 36.32 19.90
N ALA A 95 24.34 36.69 18.66
CA ALA A 95 25.66 37.11 18.25
C ALA A 95 26.18 38.32 19.07
N GLU A 96 25.30 39.06 19.76
CA GLU A 96 25.63 40.17 20.66
C GLU A 96 25.81 39.74 22.14
N GLY A 97 25.64 38.47 22.49
CA GLY A 97 25.79 37.94 23.86
C GLY A 97 24.61 38.22 24.78
N ASN A 98 23.48 38.74 24.28
CA ASN A 98 22.23 38.77 25.02
C ASN A 98 21.59 37.38 25.00
N ARG A 99 20.88 37.05 26.08
CA ARG A 99 20.10 35.82 26.16
C ARG A 99 18.97 35.93 25.15
N ILE A 100 19.00 35.13 24.07
CA ILE A 100 17.83 34.99 23.20
C ILE A 100 17.10 33.72 23.61
N GLY A 101 15.79 33.85 23.80
CA GLY A 101 14.87 32.78 23.47
C GLY A 101 14.33 31.97 24.65
N GLY A 102 13.06 31.63 24.52
CA GLY A 102 12.44 30.53 25.24
C GLY A 102 12.96 29.18 24.77
N ILE A 103 12.61 28.10 25.49
CA ILE A 103 12.97 26.73 25.12
C ILE A 103 12.02 26.13 24.07
N ASN A 104 12.48 25.12 23.35
CA ASN A 104 11.60 24.26 22.55
C ASN A 104 10.75 23.37 23.45
N PHE A 105 9.51 23.10 23.03
CA PHE A 105 8.65 22.13 23.70
C PHE A 105 8.90 20.72 23.19
N PHE A 106 9.10 20.59 21.87
CA PHE A 106 9.38 19.32 21.21
C PHE A 106 10.80 19.31 20.66
N ASP A 107 11.49 18.20 20.83
CA ASP A 107 12.73 17.86 20.13
C ASP A 107 12.46 16.74 19.13
N TYR A 108 13.20 16.72 18.03
CA TYR A 108 13.07 15.72 16.97
C TYR A 108 14.36 15.63 16.15
N HIS A 109 14.57 14.48 15.51
CA HIS A 109 15.68 14.30 14.58
C HIS A 109 15.25 14.74 13.16
N PRO A 110 16.04 15.58 12.45
CA PRO A 110 15.67 16.09 11.12
C PRO A 110 15.36 15.01 10.08
N ASP A 111 16.05 13.86 10.16
CA ASP A 111 15.86 12.77 9.19
C ASP A 111 14.52 12.02 9.37
N ASN A 112 14.04 11.88 10.61
CA ASN A 112 12.80 11.13 10.91
C ASN A 112 11.98 11.81 12.00
N PRO A 113 11.42 13.01 11.74
CA PRO A 113 10.70 13.78 12.75
C PRO A 113 9.52 13.02 13.35
N ALA A 114 8.75 12.27 12.55
CA ALA A 114 7.57 11.55 13.06
C ALA A 114 7.90 10.41 14.01
N ALA A 115 9.03 9.75 13.81
CA ALA A 115 9.47 8.64 14.66
C ALA A 115 10.18 9.11 15.93
N THR A 116 10.74 10.32 15.91
CA THR A 116 11.65 10.82 16.95
C THR A 116 11.10 11.99 17.75
N ILE A 117 9.94 12.54 17.36
CA ILE A 117 9.31 13.64 18.11
C ILE A 117 9.09 13.24 19.57
N THR A 118 9.68 14.03 20.46
CA THR A 118 9.63 13.86 21.91
C THR A 118 9.53 15.22 22.59
N LEU A 119 9.20 15.25 23.88
CA LEU A 119 9.36 16.45 24.69
C LEU A 119 10.84 16.78 24.84
N SER A 120 11.16 18.07 24.98
CA SER A 120 12.52 18.49 25.29
C SER A 120 12.96 18.01 26.66
N ASP A 121 14.25 17.66 26.78
CA ASP A 121 14.81 17.08 28.01
C ASP A 121 14.61 18.02 29.22
N LEU A 122 14.73 19.33 29.02
CA LEU A 122 14.50 20.34 30.06
C LEU A 122 13.09 20.28 30.64
N ILE A 123 12.06 20.11 29.80
CA ILE A 123 10.66 19.99 30.23
C ILE A 123 10.41 18.63 30.89
N MET A 124 11.13 17.59 30.44
CA MET A 124 11.03 16.26 31.01
C MET A 124 11.66 16.19 32.41
N GLU A 125 12.73 16.95 32.65
CA GLU A 125 13.38 17.08 33.96
C GLU A 125 12.59 17.97 34.92
N ASP A 126 12.07 19.11 34.45
CA ASP A 126 11.25 20.00 35.26
C ASP A 126 10.12 20.65 34.45
N LEU A 127 8.88 20.46 34.91
CA LEU A 127 7.68 21.01 34.28
C LEU A 127 7.58 22.54 34.43
N ALA A 128 8.36 23.16 35.31
CA ALA A 128 8.44 24.62 35.44
C ALA A 128 8.88 25.29 34.13
N TYR A 129 9.58 24.56 33.27
CA TYR A 129 10.06 25.01 31.97
C TYR A 129 8.96 25.15 30.90
N ILE A 130 7.74 24.66 31.14
CA ILE A 130 6.62 24.86 30.21
C ILE A 130 6.27 26.35 30.15
N ALA A 131 6.49 26.95 28.99
CA ALA A 131 6.39 28.38 28.75
C ALA A 131 4.93 28.86 28.58
N ALA A 132 4.13 28.76 29.65
CA ALA A 132 2.70 29.10 29.64
C ALA A 132 2.41 30.61 29.77
N ALA A 133 3.29 31.36 30.44
CA ALA A 133 3.14 32.79 30.66
C ALA A 133 3.63 33.60 29.47
N GLN A 134 3.11 34.83 29.31
CA GLN A 134 3.64 35.79 28.33
C GLN A 134 4.50 36.87 28.99
N SER A 135 4.31 37.10 30.30
CA SER A 135 5.14 38.01 31.10
C SER A 135 6.49 37.38 31.45
N GLU A 136 7.56 38.18 31.38
CA GLU A 136 8.93 37.79 31.78
C GLU A 136 9.01 37.31 33.24
N SER A 137 8.09 37.77 34.10
CA SER A 137 8.03 37.36 35.50
C SER A 137 7.62 35.90 35.70
N GLY A 138 7.07 35.22 34.68
CA GLY A 138 6.68 33.82 34.78
C GLY A 138 5.64 33.55 35.88
N SER A 139 4.73 34.50 36.12
CA SER A 139 3.72 34.38 37.19
C SER A 139 2.85 33.14 36.96
N ALA A 140 2.61 32.37 38.03
CA ALA A 140 1.77 31.17 38.00
C ALA A 140 0.34 31.42 37.48
N GLU A 141 -0.12 32.67 37.54
CA GLU A 141 -1.46 33.08 37.09
C GLU A 141 -1.51 33.49 35.60
N ASP A 142 -0.36 33.65 34.93
CA ASP A 142 -0.32 34.07 33.52
C ASP A 142 -0.36 32.85 32.59
N ASN A 143 -1.46 32.73 31.84
CA ASN A 143 -1.69 31.67 30.87
C ASN A 143 -1.89 32.20 29.44
N ARG A 144 -1.47 33.44 29.16
CA ARG A 144 -1.70 34.07 27.86
C ARG A 144 -0.95 33.38 26.73
N ASN A 145 0.28 32.93 26.94
CA ASN A 145 1.00 32.17 25.90
C ASN A 145 0.38 30.80 25.67
N LEU A 146 -0.11 30.15 26.72
CA LEU A 146 -0.90 28.92 26.60
C LEU A 146 -2.17 29.15 25.76
N LEU A 147 -2.86 30.27 25.92
CA LEU A 147 -4.01 30.61 25.08
C LEU A 147 -3.63 30.79 23.61
N GLU A 148 -2.48 31.40 23.31
CA GLU A 148 -1.95 31.50 21.94
C GLU A 148 -1.57 30.12 21.37
N LEU A 149 -0.98 29.23 22.16
CA LEU A 149 -0.71 27.84 21.77
C LEU A 149 -2.01 27.09 21.45
N ILE A 150 -3.08 27.28 22.22
CA ILE A 150 -4.39 26.68 21.94
C ILE A 150 -4.95 27.21 20.62
N LYS A 151 -4.84 28.52 20.35
CA LYS A 151 -5.30 29.14 19.10
C LYS A 151 -4.60 28.60 17.86
N LEU A 152 -3.38 28.08 17.98
CA LEU A 152 -2.67 27.46 16.86
C LEU A 152 -3.45 26.30 16.23
N ARG A 153 -4.28 25.59 17.00
CA ARG A 153 -5.12 24.50 16.49
C ARG A 153 -6.04 24.95 15.36
N GLU A 154 -6.54 26.17 15.42
CA GLU A 154 -7.47 26.74 14.43
C GLU A 154 -6.76 27.62 13.40
N ASN A 155 -5.44 27.75 13.47
CA ASN A 155 -4.67 28.58 12.56
C ASN A 155 -4.59 27.92 11.17
N GLY A 156 -5.26 28.50 10.18
CA GLY A 156 -5.21 28.05 8.79
C GLY A 156 -3.85 28.25 8.09
N ASN A 157 -2.90 28.95 8.72
CA ASN A 157 -1.53 29.12 8.21
C ASN A 157 -0.50 28.43 9.12
N PHE A 158 -0.91 27.40 9.88
CA PHE A 158 -0.06 26.75 10.87
C PHE A 158 1.26 26.21 10.28
N PHE A 159 1.21 25.64 9.07
CA PHE A 159 2.39 25.07 8.39
C PHE A 159 3.06 26.01 7.38
N ASP A 160 2.63 27.28 7.29
CA ASP A 160 3.12 28.21 6.25
C ASP A 160 4.61 28.52 6.42
N GLY A 161 5.08 28.69 7.66
CA GLY A 161 6.48 28.99 7.96
C GLY A 161 7.45 27.81 7.81
N SER A 162 6.97 26.57 7.95
CA SER A 162 7.80 25.36 7.93
C SER A 162 7.74 24.59 6.61
N LEU A 163 6.55 24.47 6.03
CA LEU A 163 6.29 23.69 4.81
C LEU A 163 5.76 24.54 3.64
N GLY A 164 5.39 25.81 3.87
CA GLY A 164 4.74 26.65 2.86
C GLY A 164 3.33 26.17 2.47
N ILE A 165 2.68 25.42 3.36
CA ILE A 165 1.34 24.85 3.13
C ILE A 165 0.33 25.55 4.04
N LYS A 166 -0.84 25.87 3.47
CA LYS A 166 -1.99 26.40 4.23
C LYS A 166 -2.91 25.25 4.64
N GLY A 167 -3.34 25.30 5.88
CA GLY A 167 -4.24 24.33 6.52
C GLY A 167 -4.04 24.32 8.02
N THR A 168 -5.07 23.89 8.74
CA THR A 168 -4.94 23.59 10.17
C THR A 168 -4.23 22.24 10.36
N PRO A 169 -3.67 21.96 11.56
CA PRO A 169 -3.15 20.64 11.90
C PRO A 169 -4.15 19.50 11.64
N ASP A 170 -5.42 19.74 11.97
CA ASP A 170 -6.50 18.77 11.77
C ASP A 170 -6.78 18.51 10.29
N ASP A 171 -6.80 19.57 9.46
CA ASP A 171 -6.98 19.42 8.00
C ASP A 171 -5.83 18.64 7.36
N PHE A 172 -4.59 18.86 7.82
CA PHE A 172 -3.42 18.14 7.31
C PHE A 172 -3.54 16.64 7.62
N LEU A 173 -3.85 16.28 8.87
CA LEU A 173 -4.01 14.89 9.27
C LEU A 173 -5.19 14.22 8.53
N LYS A 174 -6.33 14.92 8.42
CA LYS A 174 -7.48 14.46 7.62
C LYS A 174 -7.10 14.23 6.16
N SER A 175 -6.27 15.08 5.57
CA SER A 175 -5.78 14.90 4.21
C SER A 175 -4.97 13.61 4.06
N ILE A 176 -4.06 13.31 4.98
CA ILE A 176 -3.29 12.05 4.98
C ILE A 176 -4.24 10.85 5.04
N ILE A 177 -5.15 10.84 6.02
CA ILE A 177 -6.08 9.73 6.25
C ILE A 177 -7.02 9.56 5.04
N SER A 178 -7.54 10.67 4.49
CA SER A 178 -8.45 10.63 3.35
C SER A 178 -7.76 10.10 2.10
N ASN A 179 -6.53 10.52 1.84
CA ASN A 179 -5.74 9.99 0.71
C ASN A 179 -5.49 8.49 0.87
N LEU A 180 -5.09 8.04 2.06
CA LEU A 180 -4.89 6.61 2.35
C LEU A 180 -6.19 5.81 2.18
N ALA A 181 -7.31 6.35 2.65
CA ALA A 181 -8.61 5.72 2.48
C ALA A 181 -9.01 5.60 1.01
N VAL A 182 -8.81 6.66 0.21
CA VAL A 182 -9.09 6.65 -1.23
C VAL A 182 -8.22 5.62 -1.96
N ASP A 183 -6.92 5.58 -1.67
CA ASP A 183 -5.99 4.63 -2.28
C ASP A 183 -6.31 3.19 -1.91
N SER A 184 -6.60 2.93 -0.63
CA SER A 184 -7.01 1.62 -0.14
C SER A 184 -8.31 1.15 -0.79
N MET A 185 -9.33 2.00 -0.84
CA MET A 185 -10.58 1.69 -1.51
C MET A 185 -10.40 1.43 -3.01
N GLN A 186 -9.49 2.18 -3.68
CA GLN A 186 -9.15 1.93 -5.08
C GLN A 186 -8.47 0.57 -5.26
N GLY A 187 -7.54 0.22 -4.37
CA GLY A 187 -6.88 -1.09 -4.36
C GLY A 187 -7.88 -2.24 -4.19
N ILE A 188 -8.78 -2.15 -3.21
CA ILE A 188 -9.83 -3.15 -2.97
C ILE A 188 -10.74 -3.31 -4.19
N ARG A 189 -11.25 -2.19 -4.76
CA ARG A 189 -12.08 -2.24 -5.97
C ARG A 189 -11.36 -2.91 -7.14
N MET A 190 -10.08 -2.61 -7.32
CA MET A 190 -9.29 -3.18 -8.40
C MET A 190 -9.09 -4.69 -8.20
N TYR A 191 -8.81 -5.12 -6.96
CA TYR A 191 -8.72 -6.53 -6.59
C TYR A 191 -10.05 -7.28 -6.86
N ASP A 192 -11.17 -6.73 -6.41
CA ASP A 192 -12.50 -7.33 -6.63
C ASP A 192 -12.84 -7.45 -8.11
N THR A 193 -12.50 -6.41 -8.89
CA THR A 193 -12.69 -6.40 -10.35
C THR A 193 -11.86 -7.51 -11.01
N GLN A 194 -10.58 -7.65 -10.63
CA GLN A 194 -9.72 -8.70 -11.20
C GLN A 194 -10.20 -10.10 -10.83
N ASN A 195 -10.67 -10.31 -9.60
CA ASN A 195 -11.27 -11.57 -9.18
C ASN A 195 -12.55 -11.90 -9.96
N LEU A 196 -13.38 -10.90 -10.25
CA LEU A 196 -14.58 -11.09 -11.07
C LEU A 196 -14.20 -11.47 -12.51
N ILE A 197 -13.19 -10.83 -13.09
CA ILE A 197 -12.69 -11.18 -14.43
C ILE A 197 -12.16 -12.61 -14.43
N LEU A 198 -11.36 -12.99 -13.44
CA LEU A 198 -10.83 -14.34 -13.29
C LEU A 198 -11.96 -15.38 -13.26
N LYS A 199 -12.95 -15.20 -12.38
CA LYS A 199 -14.12 -16.09 -12.29
C LYS A 199 -14.88 -16.20 -13.62
N ASN A 200 -15.03 -15.09 -14.34
CA ASN A 200 -15.69 -15.13 -15.66
C ASN A 200 -14.87 -15.92 -16.69
N ILE A 201 -13.54 -15.78 -16.67
CA ILE A 201 -12.66 -16.55 -17.56
C ILE A 201 -12.70 -18.02 -17.21
N GLU A 202 -12.67 -18.38 -15.92
CA GLU A 202 -12.81 -19.75 -15.45
C GLU A 202 -14.14 -20.37 -15.89
N SER A 203 -15.27 -19.69 -15.64
CA SER A 203 -16.58 -20.15 -16.10
C SER A 203 -16.66 -20.34 -17.61
N LYS A 204 -16.06 -19.44 -18.41
CA LYS A 204 -16.00 -19.59 -19.87
C LYS A 204 -15.13 -20.77 -20.29
N ARG A 205 -13.97 -20.95 -19.64
CA ARG A 205 -13.10 -22.10 -19.89
C ARG A 205 -13.85 -23.40 -19.62
N ASP A 206 -14.53 -23.47 -18.48
CA ASP A 206 -15.29 -24.65 -18.06
C ASP A 206 -16.52 -24.87 -18.97
N SER A 207 -17.12 -23.83 -19.57
CA SER A 207 -18.19 -24.01 -20.56
C SER A 207 -17.74 -24.56 -21.91
N ILE A 208 -16.48 -24.32 -22.30
CA ILE A 208 -15.92 -24.77 -23.59
C ILE A 208 -15.22 -26.12 -23.42
N SER A 209 -14.49 -26.29 -22.31
CA SER A 209 -13.68 -27.47 -22.02
C SER A 209 -14.38 -28.44 -21.08
N GLY A 210 -15.53 -28.06 -20.54
CA GLY A 210 -16.36 -28.94 -19.72
C GLY A 210 -17.04 -29.97 -20.58
N VAL A 211 -17.04 -31.21 -20.10
CA VAL A 211 -17.77 -32.31 -20.70
C VAL A 211 -19.10 -32.43 -19.98
N SER A 212 -20.20 -32.48 -20.73
CA SER A 212 -21.52 -32.74 -20.17
C SER A 212 -21.68 -34.25 -19.95
N TYR A 213 -21.80 -34.68 -18.69
CA TYR A 213 -22.04 -36.09 -18.37
C TYR A 213 -23.30 -36.65 -19.03
N ASP A 214 -24.33 -35.82 -19.21
CA ASP A 214 -25.57 -36.24 -19.88
C ASP A 214 -25.35 -36.44 -21.38
N GLU A 215 -24.50 -35.62 -22.01
CA GLU A 215 -24.16 -35.75 -23.43
C GLU A 215 -23.21 -36.93 -23.67
N GLU A 216 -22.21 -37.14 -22.81
CA GLU A 216 -21.38 -38.35 -22.81
C GLU A 216 -22.20 -39.62 -22.56
N MET A 217 -23.20 -39.57 -21.67
CA MET A 217 -24.10 -40.70 -21.41
C MET A 217 -25.01 -40.98 -22.62
N ALA A 218 -25.54 -39.93 -23.25
CA ALA A 218 -26.34 -40.07 -24.47
C ALA A 218 -25.52 -40.65 -25.63
N ASP A 219 -24.28 -40.19 -25.81
CA ASP A 219 -23.37 -40.74 -26.81
C ASP A 219 -22.96 -42.18 -26.49
N MET A 220 -22.70 -42.50 -25.22
CA MET A 220 -22.47 -43.89 -24.76
C MET A 220 -23.65 -44.80 -25.12
N VAL A 221 -24.88 -44.38 -24.82
CA VAL A 221 -26.10 -45.12 -25.17
C VAL A 221 -26.25 -45.26 -26.69
N ARG A 222 -25.95 -44.19 -27.45
CA ARG A 222 -25.96 -44.23 -28.91
C ARG A 222 -24.96 -45.24 -29.45
N PHE A 223 -23.71 -45.20 -28.99
CA PHE A 223 -22.67 -46.15 -29.40
C PHE A 223 -23.03 -47.59 -29.02
N GLN A 224 -23.65 -47.82 -27.87
CA GLN A 224 -24.16 -49.12 -27.47
C GLN A 224 -25.25 -49.63 -28.44
N HIS A 225 -26.21 -48.79 -28.81
CA HIS A 225 -27.24 -49.15 -29.79
C HIS A 225 -26.66 -49.40 -31.18
N THR A 226 -25.74 -48.56 -31.65
CA THR A 226 -25.05 -48.76 -32.94
C THR A 226 -24.28 -50.08 -32.94
N TYR A 227 -23.57 -50.40 -31.86
CA TYR A 227 -22.85 -51.67 -31.71
C TYR A 227 -23.79 -52.88 -31.80
N VAL A 228 -24.92 -52.86 -31.09
CA VAL A 228 -25.92 -53.94 -31.16
C VAL A 228 -26.54 -54.06 -32.56
N ALA A 229 -26.80 -52.94 -33.23
CA ALA A 229 -27.31 -52.95 -34.60
C ALA A 229 -26.29 -53.53 -35.60
N SER A 230 -25.02 -53.15 -35.48
CA SER A 230 -23.93 -53.72 -36.28
C SER A 230 -23.76 -55.23 -36.03
N ALA A 231 -23.84 -55.67 -34.78
CA ALA A 231 -23.79 -57.10 -34.44
C ALA A 231 -24.95 -57.89 -35.06
N ARG A 232 -26.17 -57.30 -35.08
CA ARG A 232 -27.32 -57.89 -35.78
C ARG A 232 -27.10 -57.93 -37.29
N MET A 233 -26.57 -56.87 -37.91
CA MET A 233 -26.23 -56.87 -39.33
C MET A 233 -25.23 -57.98 -39.67
N ILE A 234 -24.17 -58.14 -38.87
CA ILE A 234 -23.20 -59.23 -39.03
C ILE A 234 -23.90 -60.58 -38.91
N SER A 235 -24.78 -60.75 -37.93
CA SER A 235 -25.55 -61.99 -37.76
C SER A 235 -26.47 -62.27 -38.94
N THR A 236 -27.10 -61.23 -39.53
CA THR A 236 -27.91 -61.40 -40.73
C THR A 236 -27.08 -61.70 -41.97
N LEU A 237 -25.90 -61.09 -42.10
CA LEU A 237 -24.96 -61.41 -43.16
C LEU A 237 -24.46 -62.84 -43.03
N ASP A 238 -24.14 -63.29 -41.82
CA ASP A 238 -23.76 -64.67 -41.51
C ASP A 238 -24.87 -65.64 -41.91
N ALA A 239 -26.13 -65.34 -41.58
CA ALA A 239 -27.28 -66.13 -42.03
C ALA A 239 -27.46 -66.14 -43.56
N ILE A 240 -27.24 -65.02 -44.24
CA ILE A 240 -27.28 -64.95 -45.71
C ILE A 240 -26.14 -65.78 -46.31
N MET A 241 -24.93 -65.70 -45.75
CA MET A 241 -23.77 -66.49 -46.16
C MET A 241 -24.03 -67.99 -45.95
N ASP A 242 -24.60 -68.38 -44.83
CA ASP A 242 -24.99 -69.78 -44.56
C ASP A 242 -26.03 -70.28 -45.58
N VAL A 243 -27.09 -69.50 -45.86
CA VAL A 243 -28.09 -69.90 -46.86
C VAL A 243 -27.49 -69.96 -48.27
N THR A 244 -26.66 -69.00 -48.66
CA THR A 244 -26.05 -68.99 -50.01
C THR A 244 -25.04 -70.11 -50.21
N ILE A 245 -24.18 -70.38 -49.22
CA ILE A 245 -23.17 -71.42 -49.32
C ILE A 245 -23.78 -72.81 -49.11
N ASN A 246 -24.54 -72.99 -48.03
CA ASN A 246 -24.99 -74.32 -47.60
C ASN A 246 -26.38 -74.71 -48.11
N ARG A 247 -27.27 -73.77 -48.46
CA ARG A 247 -28.65 -74.11 -48.90
C ARG A 247 -28.92 -73.89 -50.39
N LEU A 248 -28.28 -72.94 -51.04
CA LEU A 248 -28.42 -72.73 -52.50
C LEU A 248 -27.46 -73.61 -53.32
N GLY A 249 -26.29 -73.96 -52.79
CA GLY A 249 -25.31 -74.84 -53.43
C GLY A 249 -25.69 -76.34 -53.48
N LEU A 250 -26.77 -76.77 -52.82
CA LEU A 250 -27.19 -78.17 -52.75
C LEU A 250 -28.15 -78.62 -53.87
N VAL A 251 -28.64 -77.71 -54.72
CA VAL A 251 -29.56 -78.07 -55.84
C VAL A 251 -28.78 -78.48 -57.10
N GLY A 252 -27.81 -79.37 -56.91
CA GLY A 252 -26.88 -79.81 -57.95
C GLY A 252 -26.31 -81.21 -57.71
N ARG A 253 -27.09 -82.12 -57.11
CA ARG A 253 -26.88 -83.57 -57.11
C ARG A 253 -28.22 -84.30 -57.10
#